data_AF-A0A7S1DMU7-F1
#
_entry.id   AF-A0A7S1DMU7-F1
#
_cell.length_a   1.000
_cell.length_b   1.000
_cell.length_c   1.000
_cell.angle_alpha   90.00
_cell.angle_beta   90.00
_cell.angle_gamma   90.00
#
_symmetry.space_group_name_H-M   'P 1'
#
loop_
_entity.id
_entity.type
_entity.pdbx_description
1 polymer ?
#
loop_
_entity_poly.entity_id
_entity_poly.type
_entity_poly.pdbx_seq_one_letter_code
_entity_poly.pdbx_strand_id
1 'polypeptide(L)'
;RRDEVRLPWWLEVATGIVPMLIMSCLLTAGWLYLGKGRMMGQRQAPPPVGITANMVIDADIMAVYDYVSTPDYRTEWHMGSVEVSGPAIDHSAVIGEQLVEEMALGEAQIPAEVEWSVVDREIPSSPS
;
A
#
# COMPACT_ATOMS: atom_id res chain seq x y z
N ARG A 1 6.85 -38.01 -69.42
CA ARG A 1 8.04 -37.25 -68.99
C ARG A 1 7.50 -36.08 -68.17
N ARG A 2 7.50 -36.18 -66.84
CA ARG A 2 7.18 -35.05 -65.96
C ARG A 2 8.52 -34.52 -65.48
N ASP A 3 8.81 -33.26 -65.79
CA ASP A 3 10.02 -32.60 -65.37
C ASP A 3 9.85 -32.18 -63.90
N GLU A 4 10.66 -32.76 -63.01
CA GLU A 4 10.73 -32.35 -61.61
C GLU A 4 11.46 -31.01 -61.53
N VAL A 5 10.72 -29.95 -61.19
CA VAL A 5 11.30 -28.64 -60.92
C VAL A 5 12.03 -28.71 -59.57
N ARG A 6 13.35 -28.89 -59.59
CA ARG A 6 14.19 -28.73 -58.41
C ARG A 6 14.25 -27.26 -58.02
N LEU A 7 13.74 -26.94 -56.83
CA LEU A 7 13.91 -25.63 -56.23
C LEU A 7 15.40 -25.37 -55.95
N PRO A 8 15.86 -24.12 -56.05
CA PRO A 8 17.25 -23.80 -55.79
C PRO A 8 17.56 -23.89 -54.29
N TRP A 9 18.74 -24.41 -53.96
CA TRP A 9 19.19 -24.77 -52.60
C TRP A 9 19.00 -23.68 -51.53
N TRP A 10 19.03 -22.40 -51.91
CA TRP A 10 18.83 -21.28 -50.99
C TRP A 10 17.37 -21.13 -50.50
N LEU A 11 16.38 -21.62 -51.26
CA LEU A 11 14.99 -21.67 -50.79
C LEU A 11 14.80 -22.72 -49.70
N GLU A 12 15.48 -23.87 -49.78
CA GLU A 12 15.40 -24.93 -48.76
C GLU A 12 15.98 -24.44 -47.43
N VAL A 13 17.13 -23.77 -47.47
CA VAL A 13 17.78 -23.16 -46.29
C VAL A 13 16.88 -22.07 -45.66
N ALA A 14 16.23 -21.24 -46.49
CA ALA A 14 15.33 -20.19 -46.01
C ALA A 14 14.08 -20.77 -45.30
N THR A 15 13.54 -21.89 -45.79
CA THR A 15 12.35 -22.51 -45.17
C THR A 15 12.63 -23.30 -43.89
N GLY A 16 13.87 -23.80 -43.70
CA GLY A 16 14.23 -24.57 -42.50
C GLY A 16 14.84 -23.72 -41.38
N ILE A 17 15.78 -22.83 -41.71
CA ILE A 17 16.63 -22.15 -40.70
C ILE A 17 15.95 -20.88 -40.15
N VAL A 18 15.31 -20.10 -41.03
CA VAL A 18 14.69 -18.82 -40.64
C VAL A 18 13.56 -19.02 -39.61
N PRO A 19 12.60 -19.95 -39.77
CA PRO A 19 11.56 -20.15 -38.76
C PRO A 19 12.10 -20.72 -37.44
N MET A 20 13.17 -21.53 -37.46
CA MET A 20 13.81 -22.01 -36.23
C MET A 20 14.48 -20.87 -35.45
N LEU A 21 15.14 -19.93 -36.14
CA LEU A 21 15.74 -18.77 -35.50
C LEU A 21 14.69 -17.82 -34.90
N ILE A 22 13.58 -17.60 -35.62
CA ILE A 22 12.45 -16.79 -35.11
C ILE A 22 11.85 -17.44 -33.85
N MET A 23 11.60 -18.74 -33.87
CA MET A 23 11.11 -19.48 -32.70
C MET A 23 12.07 -19.41 -31.51
N SER A 24 13.39 -19.54 -31.75
CA SER A 24 14.41 -19.43 -30.70
C SER A 24 14.43 -18.02 -30.07
N CYS A 25 14.34 -16.97 -30.89
CA CYS A 25 14.25 -15.58 -30.42
C CYS A 25 12.98 -15.35 -29.58
N LEU A 26 11.83 -15.87 -30.01
CA LEU A 26 10.56 -15.72 -29.29
C LEU A 26 10.57 -16.47 -27.95
N LEU A 27 11.13 -17.68 -27.90
CA LEU A 27 11.27 -18.44 -26.65
C LEU A 27 12.23 -17.74 -25.67
N THR A 28 13.34 -17.19 -26.17
CA THR A 28 14.31 -16.46 -25.34
C THR A 28 13.71 -15.15 -24.81
N ALA A 29 12.99 -14.39 -25.64
CA ALA A 29 12.30 -13.18 -25.23
C ALA A 29 11.17 -13.48 -24.23
N GLY A 30 10.40 -14.54 -24.45
CA GLY A 30 9.37 -15.02 -23.53
C GLY A 30 9.95 -15.45 -22.18
N TRP A 31 11.09 -16.16 -22.18
CA TRP A 31 11.79 -16.55 -20.96
C TRP A 31 12.35 -15.36 -20.19
N LEU A 32 12.90 -14.35 -20.88
CA LEU A 32 13.36 -13.11 -20.24
C LEU A 32 12.20 -12.28 -19.68
N TYR A 33 11.06 -12.22 -20.39
CA TYR A 33 9.87 -11.49 -19.97
C TYR A 33 9.20 -12.15 -18.75
N LEU A 34 9.01 -13.48 -18.78
CA LEU A 34 8.43 -14.23 -17.67
C LEU A 34 9.40 -14.40 -16.49
N GLY A 35 10.70 -14.52 -16.76
CA GLY A 35 11.76 -14.61 -15.75
C GLY A 35 11.92 -13.32 -14.93
N LYS A 36 11.74 -12.15 -15.55
CA LYS A 36 11.74 -10.86 -14.84
C LYS A 36 10.60 -10.75 -13.82
N GLY A 37 9.43 -11.32 -14.10
CA GLY A 37 8.30 -11.33 -13.16
C GLY A 37 8.55 -12.20 -11.92
N ARG A 38 9.41 -13.22 -12.03
CA ARG A 38 9.72 -14.16 -10.93
C ARG A 38 10.91 -13.73 -10.06
N MET A 39 11.71 -12.75 -10.50
CA MET A 39 12.82 -12.17 -9.73
C MET A 39 12.45 -10.91 -8.96
N MET A 40 11.22 -10.40 -9.09
CA MET A 40 10.64 -9.55 -8.05
C MET A 40 10.21 -10.46 -6.90
N GLY A 41 11.21 -10.97 -6.17
CA GLY A 41 10.99 -11.57 -4.87
C GLY A 41 10.09 -10.62 -4.09
N GLN A 42 9.03 -11.18 -3.49
CA GLN A 42 8.25 -10.44 -2.51
C GLN A 42 9.25 -9.80 -1.55
N ARG A 43 9.41 -8.48 -1.63
CA ARG A 43 10.07 -7.72 -0.57
C ARG A 43 9.19 -7.99 0.64
N GLN A 44 9.65 -8.90 1.47
CA GLN A 44 9.06 -9.11 2.78
C GLN A 44 9.16 -7.75 3.46
N ALA A 45 8.01 -7.12 3.69
CA ALA A 45 7.98 -5.87 4.42
C ALA A 45 8.74 -6.09 5.73
N PRO A 46 9.59 -5.17 6.17
CA PRO A 46 10.22 -5.29 7.47
C PRO A 46 9.12 -5.50 8.52
N PRO A 47 9.38 -6.27 9.58
CA PRO A 47 8.42 -6.38 10.68
C PRO A 47 8.06 -4.97 11.15
N PRO A 48 6.80 -4.70 11.51
CA PRO A 48 6.39 -3.38 11.95
C PRO A 48 7.28 -2.95 13.11
N VAL A 49 8.02 -1.87 12.90
CA VAL A 49 8.74 -1.19 13.99
C VAL A 49 7.68 -0.44 14.77
N GLY A 50 7.26 -1.00 15.90
CA GLY A 50 6.33 -0.33 16.80
C GLY A 50 7.02 0.85 17.48
N ILE A 51 6.45 2.05 17.38
CA ILE A 51 6.80 3.18 18.22
C ILE A 51 5.84 3.16 19.41
N THR A 52 6.36 3.15 20.63
CA THR A 52 5.56 3.24 21.85
C THR A 52 5.89 4.53 22.58
N ALA A 53 4.87 5.37 22.80
CA ALA A 53 4.95 6.58 23.59
C ALA A 53 4.07 6.43 24.83
N ASN A 54 4.58 6.80 26.01
CA ASN A 54 3.85 6.73 27.27
C ASN A 54 3.81 8.11 27.92
N MET A 55 2.66 8.49 28.48
CA MET A 55 2.46 9.73 29.22
C MET A 55 1.57 9.45 30.43
N VAL A 56 1.84 10.12 31.56
CA VAL A 56 0.97 10.09 32.75
C VAL A 56 0.15 11.37 32.76
N ILE A 57 -1.17 11.23 32.81
CA ILE A 57 -2.12 12.33 32.87
C ILE A 57 -2.88 12.20 34.20
N ASP A 58 -2.88 13.27 34.99
CA ASP A 58 -3.64 13.36 36.24
C ASP A 58 -5.08 13.83 35.96
N ALA A 59 -5.91 12.90 35.47
CA ALA A 59 -7.31 13.15 35.12
C ALA A 59 -8.13 11.87 35.22
N ASP A 60 -9.47 12.01 35.25
CA ASP A 60 -10.38 10.87 35.18
C ASP A 60 -10.21 10.09 33.88
N ILE A 61 -10.16 8.77 33.96
CA ILE A 61 -9.85 7.90 32.81
C ILE A 61 -10.93 7.97 31.72
N MET A 62 -12.20 8.14 32.09
CA MET A 62 -13.28 8.28 31.13
C MET A 62 -13.22 9.64 30.44
N ALA A 63 -12.91 10.70 31.19
CA ALA A 63 -12.70 12.02 30.60
C ALA A 63 -11.53 12.03 29.60
N VAL A 64 -10.41 11.39 29.92
CA VAL A 64 -9.27 11.24 28.99
C VAL A 64 -9.65 10.41 27.77
N TYR A 65 -10.38 9.32 27.98
CA TYR A 65 -10.83 8.46 26.89
C TYR A 65 -11.73 9.22 25.92
N ASP A 66 -12.76 9.90 26.42
CA ASP A 66 -13.70 10.67 25.59
C ASP A 66 -12.98 11.79 24.85
N TYR A 67 -12.03 12.46 25.51
CA TYR A 67 -11.21 13.51 24.89
C TYR A 67 -10.33 12.98 23.76
N VAL A 68 -9.61 11.87 23.97
CA VAL A 68 -8.69 11.32 22.95
C VAL A 68 -9.44 10.64 21.79
N SER A 69 -10.58 10.01 22.09
CA SER A 69 -11.34 9.24 21.10
C SER A 69 -12.38 10.05 20.33
N THR A 70 -12.65 11.29 20.72
CA THR A 70 -13.52 12.21 19.96
C THR A 70 -12.67 13.01 18.95
N PRO A 71 -12.93 12.88 17.64
CA PRO A 71 -12.12 13.48 16.58
C PRO A 71 -11.97 15.00 16.65
N ASP A 72 -12.99 15.75 17.09
CA ASP A 72 -12.94 17.22 17.16
C ASP A 72 -11.79 17.74 18.05
N TYR A 73 -11.44 16.99 19.11
CA TYR A 73 -10.36 17.34 20.02
C TYR A 73 -8.96 17.08 19.46
N ARG A 74 -8.79 16.41 18.31
CA ARG A 74 -7.46 16.09 17.76
C ARG A 74 -6.61 17.32 17.51
N THR A 75 -7.21 18.41 17.03
CA THR A 75 -6.49 19.66 16.75
C THR A 75 -5.90 20.30 18.01
N GLU A 76 -6.37 19.92 19.19
CA GLU A 76 -5.87 20.42 20.46
C GLU A 76 -4.63 19.68 20.97
N TRP A 77 -4.51 18.38 20.70
CA TRP A 77 -3.43 17.54 21.25
C TRP A 77 -2.48 16.95 20.19
N HIS A 78 -2.94 16.76 18.96
CA HIS A 78 -2.12 16.24 17.87
C HIS A 78 -1.40 17.41 17.17
N MET A 79 -0.13 17.64 17.51
CA MET A 79 0.65 18.82 17.06
C MET A 79 0.69 19.06 15.55
N GLY A 80 0.47 18.03 14.72
CA GLY A 80 0.44 18.17 13.26
C GLY A 80 -0.96 18.37 12.69
N SER A 81 -2.02 18.26 13.47
CA SER A 81 -3.41 18.28 13.01
C SER A 81 -3.87 19.72 12.73
N VAL A 82 -4.53 19.93 11.59
CA VAL A 82 -5.03 21.25 11.16
C VAL A 82 -6.55 21.25 11.12
N GLU A 83 -7.13 20.21 10.52
CA GLU A 83 -8.57 20.02 10.43
C GLU A 83 -8.89 18.54 10.51
N VAL A 84 -10.02 18.20 11.13
CA VAL A 84 -10.53 16.84 11.18
C VAL A 84 -11.97 16.86 10.70
N SER A 85 -12.29 15.93 9.80
CA SER A 85 -13.63 15.81 9.23
C SER A 85 -14.09 14.36 9.21
N GLY A 86 -15.40 14.15 9.27
CA GLY A 86 -16.00 12.82 9.25
C GLY A 86 -17.31 12.75 10.02
N PRO A 87 -18.04 11.62 9.91
CA PRO A 87 -19.29 11.39 10.62
C PRO A 87 -19.12 11.34 12.15
N ALA A 88 -17.93 11.01 12.63
CA ALA A 88 -17.65 10.81 14.06
C ALA A 88 -17.23 12.09 14.80
N ILE A 89 -17.36 13.29 14.21
CA ILE A 89 -16.66 14.49 14.70
C ILE A 89 -16.98 14.85 16.16
N ASP A 90 -18.24 14.74 16.56
CA ASP A 90 -18.78 15.26 17.83
C ASP A 90 -18.92 14.21 18.94
N HIS A 91 -18.37 13.01 18.74
CA HIS A 91 -18.45 11.93 19.73
C HIS A 91 -17.25 10.98 19.67
N SER A 92 -17.11 10.17 20.73
CA SER A 92 -16.12 9.10 20.76
C SER A 92 -16.39 8.10 19.64
N ALA A 93 -15.46 8.03 18.68
CA ALA A 93 -15.63 7.26 17.45
C ALA A 93 -15.91 5.77 17.74
N VAL A 94 -16.83 5.16 17.01
CA VAL A 94 -17.19 3.73 17.13
C VAL A 94 -16.53 2.89 16.04
N ILE A 95 -16.47 1.57 16.27
CA ILE A 95 -15.89 0.62 15.32
C ILE A 95 -16.58 0.75 13.95
N GLY A 96 -15.78 0.81 12.89
CA GLY A 96 -16.22 0.93 11.51
C GLY A 96 -16.33 2.38 11.01
N GLU A 97 -16.27 3.37 11.90
CA GLU A 97 -16.23 4.77 11.48
C GLU A 97 -14.87 5.16 10.90
N GLN A 98 -14.93 6.14 10.01
CA GLN A 98 -13.78 6.72 9.35
C GLN A 98 -13.77 8.22 9.58
N LEU A 99 -12.58 8.79 9.65
CA LEU A 99 -12.35 10.22 9.72
C LEU A 99 -11.14 10.56 8.87
N VAL A 100 -11.14 11.77 8.35
CA VAL A 100 -10.02 12.34 7.60
C VAL A 100 -9.39 13.42 8.46
N GLU A 101 -8.07 13.38 8.54
CA GLU A 101 -7.27 14.37 9.25
C GLU A 101 -6.32 15.06 8.27
N GLU A 102 -6.48 16.37 8.15
CA GLU A 102 -5.53 17.23 7.46
C GLU A 102 -4.40 17.60 8.40
N MET A 103 -3.17 17.51 7.91
CA MET A 103 -1.96 17.67 8.70
C MET A 103 -0.95 18.61 8.05
N ALA A 104 -0.19 19.31 8.88
CA ALA A 104 1.01 20.05 8.48
C ALA A 104 2.25 19.41 9.13
N LEU A 105 3.11 18.77 8.32
CA LEU A 105 4.22 17.98 8.80
C LEU A 105 5.55 18.73 8.76
N GLY A 106 6.26 18.71 9.89
CA GLY A 106 7.61 19.24 10.04
C GLY A 106 7.71 20.77 9.96
N GLU A 107 8.94 21.29 10.02
CA GLU A 107 9.20 22.74 10.00
C GLU A 107 8.73 23.40 8.69
N ALA A 108 8.70 22.65 7.59
CA ALA A 108 8.25 23.12 6.29
C ALA A 108 6.72 23.14 6.13
N GLN A 109 5.96 22.72 7.14
CA GLN A 109 4.49 22.64 7.12
C GLN A 109 3.95 21.93 5.87
N ILE A 110 4.52 20.76 5.57
CA ILE A 110 4.13 20.00 4.36
C ILE A 110 2.71 19.48 4.57
N PRO A 111 1.74 19.85 3.70
CA PRO A 111 0.38 19.37 3.84
C PRO A 111 0.32 17.87 3.59
N ALA A 112 -0.41 17.17 4.44
CA ALA A 112 -0.68 15.74 4.32
C ALA A 112 -2.13 15.47 4.71
N GLU A 113 -2.71 14.41 4.16
CA GLU A 113 -4.04 13.93 4.50
C GLU A 113 -3.91 12.50 5.01
N VAL A 114 -4.57 12.19 6.11
CA VAL A 114 -4.57 10.86 6.72
C VAL A 114 -5.99 10.39 6.93
N GLU A 115 -6.32 9.27 6.29
CA GLU A 115 -7.56 8.55 6.53
C GLU A 115 -7.38 7.58 7.69
N TRP A 116 -8.23 7.70 8.70
CA TRP A 116 -8.27 6.81 9.85
C TRP A 116 -9.54 5.97 9.81
N SER A 117 -9.42 4.71 10.24
CA SER A 117 -10.55 3.80 10.44
C SER A 117 -10.47 3.21 11.84
N VAL A 118 -11.58 3.25 12.58
CA VAL A 118 -11.67 2.62 13.89
C VAL A 118 -11.87 1.11 13.68
N VAL A 119 -10.83 0.33 13.92
CA VAL A 119 -10.84 -1.12 13.75
C VAL A 119 -11.20 -1.88 15.03
N ASP A 120 -10.98 -1.25 16.18
CA ASP A 120 -11.23 -1.82 17.50
C ASP A 120 -11.48 -0.70 18.51
N ARG A 121 -12.20 -1.01 19.59
CA ARG A 121 -12.57 -0.07 20.65
C ARG A 121 -12.74 -0.79 21.98
N GLU A 122 -11.83 -0.53 22.91
CA GLU A 122 -11.95 -0.95 24.30
C GLU A 122 -12.22 0.27 25.19
N ILE A 123 -13.40 0.30 25.81
CA ILE A 123 -13.76 1.36 26.77
C ILE A 123 -13.12 1.03 28.12
N PRO A 124 -12.43 1.98 28.79
CA PRO A 124 -11.89 1.74 30.11
C PRO A 124 -12.98 1.33 31.09
N SER A 125 -12.85 0.16 31.69
CA SER A 125 -13.59 -0.16 32.91
C SER A 125 -12.89 0.55 34.08
N SER A 126 -13.66 1.15 34.99
CA SER A 126 -13.08 1.66 36.25
C SER A 126 -12.17 0.60 36.89
N PRO A 127 -11.03 0.99 37.47
CA PRO A 127 -10.21 0.06 38.20
C PRO A 127 -11.04 -0.53 39.34
N SER A 128 -11.20 -1.85 39.33
CA SER A 128 -11.72 -2.64 40.45
C SER A 128 -10.84 -2.51 41.69
#